data_AF-A0A974B536-F1
#
_entry.id   AF-A0A974B536-F1
#
_cell.length_a   1.000
_cell.length_b   1.000
_cell.length_c   1.000
_cell.angle_alpha   90.00
_cell.angle_beta   90.00
_cell.angle_gamma   90.00
#
_symmetry.space_group_name_H-M   'P 1'
#
loop_
_entity.id
_entity.type
_entity.pdbx_description
1 polymer ?
#
loop_
_entity_poly.entity_id
_entity_poly.type
_entity_poly.pdbx_seq_one_letter_code
_entity_poly.pdbx_strand_id
1 'polypeptide(L)'
;IRHHQEIHVVMGNEACDLDSTVSALALAYFLAQSSPAARATFVPVLNIPRADFALRTETTFLLRDRGIPAASLIFRDEIDLRGLHHAGLLSLTLVDHHVLPGADAALEEAVVEVLDHRPLEQERAPPCRVTVEPVGSCATLVTERIAQGPPGLLDRTTATLLHGTILLDCINLSPAAGKVTPRDVACVALLEERFPELPPRDSVFGALQAAKFDVTGLTTEQMLRKDLKVISSDELALAISGIYVDLEMFLLRPGLLQDLEAFCQARGYVGLVAMTVSFNERHEP
;
A
#
# COMPACT_ATOMS: atom_id res chain seq x y z
N ILE A 1 33.51 2.25 20.89
CA ILE A 1 32.24 2.92 20.52
C ILE A 1 31.48 1.91 19.67
N ARG A 2 30.38 1.33 20.15
CA ARG A 2 29.51 0.52 19.28
C ARG A 2 28.79 1.51 18.37
N HIS A 3 29.17 1.57 17.10
CA HIS A 3 28.41 2.30 16.10
C HIS A 3 27.08 1.58 15.92
N HIS A 4 26.03 2.01 16.62
CA HIS A 4 24.70 1.52 16.33
C HIS A 4 24.27 2.16 15.01
N GLN A 5 23.99 1.31 14.02
CA GLN A 5 23.50 1.73 12.72
C GLN A 5 22.04 2.17 12.88
N GLU A 6 21.71 3.37 12.41
CA GLU A 6 20.35 3.90 12.39
C GLU A 6 19.47 3.02 11.49
N ILE A 7 18.20 2.80 11.88
CA ILE A 7 17.20 2.11 11.09
C ILE A 7 16.19 3.15 10.60
N HIS A 8 16.23 3.44 9.29
CA HIS A 8 15.32 4.35 8.63
C HIS A 8 14.17 3.55 8.02
N VAL A 9 12.99 3.64 8.60
CA VAL A 9 11.81 2.96 8.09
C VAL A 9 11.04 3.86 7.14
N VAL A 10 10.64 3.33 5.98
CA VAL A 10 9.68 3.97 5.09
C VAL A 10 8.38 3.19 5.17
N MET A 11 7.29 3.85 5.53
CA MET A 11 6.03 3.18 5.86
C MET A 11 4.84 3.86 5.17
N GLY A 12 3.98 3.03 4.57
CA GLY A 12 2.68 3.43 4.02
C GLY A 12 1.58 3.52 5.08
N ASN A 13 0.35 3.85 4.66
CA ASN A 13 -0.80 3.89 5.55
C ASN A 13 -1.31 2.47 5.91
N GLU A 14 -2.25 2.38 6.86
CA GLU A 14 -2.81 1.10 7.34
C GLU A 14 -3.73 0.40 6.33
N ALA A 15 -4.21 1.11 5.30
CA ALA A 15 -4.87 0.46 4.18
C ALA A 15 -3.87 -0.43 3.43
N CYS A 16 -2.59 -0.03 3.36
CA CYS A 16 -1.52 -0.78 2.70
C CYS A 16 -1.96 -1.27 1.31
N ASP A 17 -2.58 -0.37 0.56
CA ASP A 17 -2.93 -0.59 -0.84
C ASP A 17 -1.67 -0.56 -1.71
N LEU A 18 -1.87 -0.62 -3.03
CA LEU A 18 -0.76 -0.65 -3.97
C LEU A 18 0.11 0.62 -3.86
N ASP A 19 -0.51 1.78 -3.68
CA ASP A 19 0.18 3.07 -3.58
C ASP A 19 1.10 3.12 -2.36
N SER A 20 0.53 2.88 -1.17
CA SER A 20 1.29 2.77 0.07
C SER A 20 2.44 1.77 -0.01
N THR A 21 2.18 0.59 -0.60
CA THR A 21 3.20 -0.47 -0.70
C THR A 21 4.34 -0.09 -1.64
N VAL A 22 4.01 0.34 -2.87
CA VAL A 22 5.02 0.65 -3.89
C VAL A 22 5.78 1.90 -3.52
N SER A 23 5.11 2.93 -3.00
CA SER A 23 5.75 4.16 -2.53
C SER A 23 6.78 3.84 -1.43
N ALA A 24 6.46 2.96 -0.49
CA ALA A 24 7.38 2.58 0.58
C ALA A 24 8.58 1.79 0.05
N LEU A 25 8.33 0.77 -0.79
CA LEU A 25 9.37 -0.07 -1.39
C LEU A 25 10.33 0.76 -2.27
N ALA A 26 9.78 1.56 -3.19
CA ALA A 26 10.55 2.34 -4.14
C ALA A 26 11.41 3.40 -3.44
N LEU A 27 10.84 4.12 -2.47
CA LEU A 27 11.56 5.15 -1.75
C LEU A 27 12.64 4.55 -0.83
N ALA A 28 12.35 3.48 -0.09
CA ALA A 28 13.35 2.82 0.75
C ALA A 28 14.52 2.29 -0.06
N TYR A 29 14.24 1.64 -1.20
CA TYR A 29 15.28 1.15 -2.12
C TYR A 29 16.12 2.30 -2.67
N PHE A 30 15.49 3.38 -3.14
CA PHE A 30 16.20 4.55 -3.62
C PHE A 30 17.10 5.18 -2.54
N LEU A 31 16.61 5.31 -1.30
CA LEU A 31 17.39 5.85 -0.19
C LEU A 31 18.59 4.94 0.15
N ALA A 32 18.40 3.62 0.13
CA ALA A 32 19.49 2.66 0.32
C ALA A 32 20.59 2.81 -0.73
N GLN A 33 20.22 3.01 -1.99
CA GLN A 33 21.17 3.15 -3.09
C GLN A 33 21.84 4.53 -3.14
N SER A 34 21.16 5.57 -2.63
CA SER A 34 21.67 6.95 -2.62
C SER A 34 22.55 7.27 -1.41
N SER A 35 22.43 6.49 -0.34
CA SER A 35 23.12 6.76 0.93
C SER A 35 24.55 6.21 0.92
N PRO A 36 25.54 6.93 1.47
CA PRO A 36 26.87 6.38 1.71
C PRO A 36 26.78 5.12 2.57
N ALA A 37 27.42 4.03 2.13
CA ALA A 37 27.44 2.73 2.79
C ALA A 37 28.08 2.81 4.19
N ALA A 38 27.29 3.18 5.21
CA ALA A 38 27.57 3.07 6.66
C ALA A 38 26.55 3.79 7.55
N ARG A 39 25.68 4.67 7.01
CA ARG A 39 24.94 5.62 7.85
C ARG A 39 23.63 5.08 8.43
N ALA A 40 22.83 4.37 7.62
CA ALA A 40 21.54 3.81 8.04
C ALA A 40 21.19 2.56 7.22
N THR A 41 20.34 1.69 7.78
CA THR A 41 19.64 0.64 7.06
C THR A 41 18.25 1.15 6.69
N PHE A 42 17.89 1.13 5.41
CA PHE A 42 16.56 1.56 4.96
C PHE A 42 15.65 0.36 4.83
N VAL A 43 14.50 0.42 5.50
CA VAL A 43 13.57 -0.71 5.62
C VAL A 43 12.18 -0.28 5.18
N PRO A 44 11.65 -0.77 4.05
CA PRO A 44 10.24 -0.59 3.74
C PRO A 44 9.40 -1.47 4.66
N VAL A 45 8.41 -0.89 5.32
CA VAL A 45 7.47 -1.60 6.20
C VAL A 45 6.07 -1.49 5.63
N LEU A 46 5.44 -2.64 5.37
CA LEU A 46 4.03 -2.71 5.01
C LEU A 46 3.21 -2.62 6.29
N ASN A 47 2.37 -1.58 6.41
CA ASN A 47 1.71 -1.21 7.67
C ASN A 47 0.43 -2.05 7.96
N ILE A 48 0.56 -3.36 7.80
CA ILE A 48 -0.46 -4.37 8.11
C ILE A 48 0.22 -5.60 8.72
N PRO A 49 -0.50 -6.47 9.44
CA PRO A 49 0.01 -7.78 9.81
C PRO A 49 0.33 -8.63 8.58
N ARG A 50 1.34 -9.49 8.65
CA ARG A 50 1.67 -10.40 7.53
C ARG A 50 0.48 -11.22 7.05
N ALA A 51 -0.39 -11.64 7.97
CA ALA A 51 -1.58 -12.44 7.67
C ALA A 51 -2.55 -11.75 6.69
N ASP A 52 -2.46 -10.42 6.56
CA ASP A 52 -3.39 -9.60 5.79
C ASP A 52 -2.85 -9.30 4.39
N PHE A 53 -1.59 -9.61 4.13
CA PHE A 53 -0.94 -9.34 2.85
C PHE A 53 -1.67 -10.00 1.67
N ALA A 54 -2.20 -11.21 1.85
CA ALA A 54 -2.97 -11.91 0.83
C ALA A 54 -4.22 -11.13 0.38
N LEU A 55 -4.76 -10.24 1.22
CA LEU A 55 -5.96 -9.45 0.92
C LEU A 55 -5.68 -8.35 -0.12
N ARG A 56 -4.42 -7.93 -0.29
CA ARG A 56 -3.97 -6.91 -1.24
C ARG A 56 -3.64 -7.57 -2.58
N THR A 57 -4.67 -8.10 -3.22
CA THR A 57 -4.55 -9.02 -4.36
C THR A 57 -3.80 -8.40 -5.54
N GLU A 58 -4.06 -7.13 -5.86
CA GLU A 58 -3.31 -6.33 -6.85
C GLU A 58 -1.82 -6.18 -6.50
N THR A 59 -1.51 -5.97 -5.22
CA THR A 59 -0.14 -5.85 -4.73
C THR A 59 0.57 -7.19 -4.82
N THR A 60 -0.06 -8.27 -4.36
CA THR A 60 0.52 -9.62 -4.43
C THR A 60 0.73 -10.08 -5.87
N PHE A 61 -0.15 -9.67 -6.79
CA PHE A 61 -0.03 -9.92 -8.22
C PHE A 61 1.19 -9.21 -8.79
N LEU A 62 1.28 -7.89 -8.59
CA LEU A 62 2.36 -7.08 -9.15
C LEU A 62 3.74 -7.50 -8.63
N LEU A 63 3.87 -7.70 -7.31
CA LEU A 63 5.15 -8.10 -6.71
C LEU A 63 5.59 -9.48 -7.19
N ARG A 64 4.66 -10.43 -7.33
CA ARG A 64 4.95 -11.77 -7.86
C ARG A 64 5.37 -11.74 -9.33
N ASP A 65 4.67 -10.95 -10.15
CA ASP A 65 4.98 -10.73 -11.57
C ASP A 65 6.36 -10.06 -11.76
N ARG A 66 6.85 -9.33 -10.76
CA ARG A 66 8.20 -8.77 -10.71
C ARG A 66 9.22 -9.62 -9.95
N GLY A 67 8.84 -10.82 -9.53
CA GLY A 67 9.73 -11.76 -8.85
C GLY A 67 10.18 -11.32 -7.46
N ILE A 68 9.43 -10.43 -6.80
CA ILE A 68 9.68 -9.97 -5.43
C ILE A 68 9.00 -10.95 -4.47
N PRO A 69 9.75 -11.76 -3.72
CA PRO A 69 9.16 -12.76 -2.84
C PRO A 69 8.50 -12.11 -1.62
N ALA A 70 7.30 -12.55 -1.24
CA ALA A 70 6.63 -12.07 -0.04
C ALA A 70 7.44 -12.29 1.25
N ALA A 71 8.34 -13.27 1.27
CA ALA A 71 9.26 -13.54 2.36
C ALA A 71 10.38 -12.49 2.53
N SER A 72 10.59 -11.63 1.52
CA SER A 72 11.56 -10.52 1.58
C SER A 72 10.94 -9.22 2.12
N LEU A 73 9.62 -9.17 2.28
CA LEU A 73 8.89 -8.01 2.79
C LEU A 73 8.84 -8.06 4.31
N ILE A 74 8.87 -6.89 4.95
CA ILE A 74 8.73 -6.71 6.39
C ILE A 74 7.36 -6.11 6.67
N PHE A 75 6.63 -6.75 7.58
CA PHE A 75 5.29 -6.35 7.99
C PHE A 75 5.30 -5.69 9.35
N ARG A 76 4.19 -5.02 9.68
CA ARG A 76 4.08 -4.21 10.88
C ARG A 76 4.26 -5.01 12.16
N ASP A 77 3.83 -6.27 12.16
CA ASP A 77 3.94 -7.21 13.27
C ASP A 77 5.30 -7.90 13.39
N GLU A 78 6.25 -7.57 12.51
CA GLU A 78 7.58 -8.20 12.45
C GLU A 78 8.73 -7.26 12.83
N ILE A 79 8.42 -6.00 13.13
CA ILE A 79 9.40 -4.98 13.49
C ILE A 79 8.93 -4.20 14.73
N ASP A 80 9.78 -4.16 15.75
CA ASP A 80 9.50 -3.40 16.98
C ASP A 80 9.87 -1.92 16.82
N LEU A 81 9.02 -1.15 16.13
CA LEU A 81 9.24 0.28 15.93
C LEU A 81 9.32 1.05 17.26
N ARG A 82 8.54 0.64 18.27
CA ARG A 82 8.58 1.29 19.59
C ARG A 82 9.89 1.03 20.31
N GLY A 83 10.40 -0.20 20.26
CA GLY A 83 11.72 -0.55 20.79
C GLY A 83 12.85 0.18 20.07
N LEU A 84 12.81 0.27 18.74
CA LEU A 84 13.78 1.02 17.94
C LEU A 84 13.75 2.52 18.28
N HIS A 85 12.56 3.10 18.45
CA HIS A 85 12.39 4.48 18.87
C HIS A 85 12.94 4.72 20.28
N HIS A 86 12.58 3.86 21.24
CA HIS A 86 13.08 3.96 22.62
C HIS A 86 14.61 3.83 22.71
N ALA A 87 15.22 3.05 21.82
CA ALA A 87 16.67 2.92 21.70
C ALA A 87 17.36 4.12 21.00
N GLY A 88 16.59 5.09 20.48
CA GLY A 88 17.13 6.22 19.72
C GLY A 88 17.72 5.82 18.36
N LEU A 89 17.22 4.71 17.77
CA LEU A 89 17.73 4.14 16.53
C LEU A 89 16.78 4.31 15.34
N LEU A 90 15.56 4.81 15.56
CA LEU A 90 14.53 4.91 14.54
C LEU A 90 14.48 6.31 13.90
N SER A 91 14.44 6.34 12.58
CA SER A 91 13.87 7.43 11.79
C SER A 91 12.76 6.91 10.89
N LEU A 92 11.75 7.74 10.63
CA LEU A 92 10.55 7.39 9.87
C LEU A 92 10.33 8.35 8.70
N THR A 93 10.13 7.79 7.51
CA THR A 93 9.49 8.48 6.39
C THR A 93 8.09 7.91 6.21
N LEU A 94 7.09 8.77 6.21
CA LEU A 94 5.72 8.40 5.91
C LEU A 94 5.45 8.66 4.42
N VAL A 95 4.90 7.66 3.75
CA VAL A 95 4.42 7.77 2.37
C VAL A 95 2.94 7.44 2.32
N ASP A 96 2.20 8.12 1.45
CA ASP A 96 0.75 7.97 1.31
C ASP A 96 0.00 8.17 2.65
N HIS A 97 0.67 8.84 3.60
CA HIS A 97 0.14 9.42 4.81
C HIS A 97 1.02 10.43 5.52
N HIS A 98 0.36 11.29 6.28
CA HIS A 98 0.99 12.33 7.09
C HIS A 98 0.56 12.31 8.57
N VAL A 99 -0.41 11.45 8.95
CA VAL A 99 -0.89 11.28 10.33
C VAL A 99 -0.70 9.83 10.76
N LEU A 100 0.07 9.62 11.82
CA LEU A 100 0.19 8.31 12.46
C LEU A 100 -1.10 7.99 13.23
N PRO A 101 -1.56 6.73 13.24
CA PRO A 101 -2.70 6.33 14.05
C PRO A 101 -2.38 6.55 15.54
N GLY A 102 -3.42 6.68 16.38
CA GLY A 102 -3.24 6.98 17.81
C GLY A 102 -2.37 5.97 18.56
N ALA A 103 -2.35 4.70 18.13
CA ALA A 103 -1.45 3.69 18.66
C ALA A 103 0.05 4.02 18.44
N ASP A 104 0.36 4.86 17.45
CA ASP A 104 1.71 5.23 17.05
C ASP A 104 2.08 6.68 17.35
N ALA A 105 1.25 7.39 18.12
CA ALA A 105 1.51 8.78 18.50
C ALA A 105 2.90 8.98 19.14
N ALA A 106 3.43 7.96 19.84
CA ALA A 106 4.75 7.99 20.45
C ALA A 106 5.91 7.97 19.42
N LEU A 107 5.66 7.62 18.16
CA LEU A 107 6.66 7.58 17.08
C LEU A 107 6.74 8.90 16.31
N GLU A 108 5.88 9.88 16.62
CA GLU A 108 5.76 11.14 15.89
C GLU A 108 7.09 11.92 15.84
N GLU A 109 7.87 11.87 16.92
CA GLU A 109 9.20 12.51 17.01
C GLU A 109 10.25 11.85 16.10
N ALA A 110 10.05 10.60 15.69
CA ALA A 110 10.94 9.89 14.78
C ALA A 110 10.67 10.23 13.30
N VAL A 111 9.58 10.93 12.98
CA VAL A 111 9.21 11.25 11.59
C VAL A 111 10.08 12.38 11.04
N VAL A 112 10.84 12.06 9.99
CA VAL A 112 11.81 12.98 9.36
C VAL A 112 11.39 13.45 7.97
N GLU A 113 10.51 12.70 7.28
CA GLU A 113 10.01 13.05 5.96
C GLU A 113 8.58 12.51 5.75
N VAL A 114 7.76 13.27 5.02
CA VAL A 114 6.38 12.92 4.67
C VAL A 114 6.15 13.23 3.20
N LEU A 115 5.69 12.23 2.44
CA LEU A 115 5.16 12.37 1.09
C LEU A 115 3.71 11.90 1.10
N ASP A 116 2.75 12.79 0.92
CA ASP A 116 1.33 12.42 0.87
C ASP A 116 0.63 13.25 -0.22
N HIS A 117 -0.50 12.76 -0.70
CA HIS A 117 -1.30 13.42 -1.72
C HIS A 117 -2.70 13.82 -1.25
N ARG A 118 -3.01 13.58 0.03
CA ARG A 118 -4.26 13.96 0.68
C ARG A 118 -4.17 15.35 1.32
N PRO A 119 -5.31 16.03 1.55
CA PRO A 119 -5.32 17.33 2.23
C PRO A 119 -4.63 17.27 3.58
N LEU A 120 -3.73 18.22 3.85
CA LEU A 120 -2.99 18.27 5.10
C LEU A 120 -3.93 18.58 6.28
N GLU A 121 -3.98 17.69 7.26
CA GLU A 121 -4.80 17.83 8.48
C GLU A 121 -4.05 18.62 9.56
N GLN A 122 -2.71 18.55 9.58
CA GLN A 122 -1.87 19.18 10.60
C GLN A 122 -0.52 19.62 10.03
N GLU A 123 -0.09 20.83 10.39
CA GLU A 123 1.27 21.30 10.09
C GLU A 123 2.30 20.58 10.97
N ARG A 124 3.39 20.08 10.36
CA ARG A 124 4.53 19.51 11.08
C ARG A 124 5.66 20.52 11.15
N ALA A 125 6.22 20.70 12.34
CA ALA A 125 7.35 21.60 12.56
C ALA A 125 8.66 20.97 12.05
N PRO A 126 9.68 21.80 11.71
CA PRO A 126 11.02 21.31 11.43
C PRO A 126 11.57 20.42 12.56
N PRO A 127 12.42 19.41 12.27
CA PRO A 127 13.14 19.19 11.00
C PRO A 127 12.41 18.33 9.96
N CYS A 128 11.16 17.91 10.21
CA CYS A 128 10.40 17.06 9.29
C CYS A 128 10.19 17.75 7.94
N ARG A 129 10.62 17.11 6.85
CA ARG A 129 10.35 17.56 5.48
C ARG A 129 8.97 17.08 5.05
N VAL A 130 8.08 17.99 4.68
CA VAL A 130 6.72 17.65 4.28
C VAL A 130 6.51 18.03 2.82
N THR A 131 6.10 17.06 2.01
CA THR A 131 5.64 17.27 0.63
C THR A 131 4.23 16.72 0.54
N VAL A 132 3.25 17.63 0.56
CA VAL A 132 1.83 17.30 0.39
C VAL A 132 1.28 18.04 -0.80
N GLU A 133 0.88 17.27 -1.81
CA GLU A 133 0.54 17.80 -3.14
C GLU A 133 -0.65 17.02 -3.71
N PRO A 134 -1.68 17.67 -4.25
CA PRO A 134 -2.93 17.02 -4.67
C PRO A 134 -2.79 16.29 -6.02
N VAL A 135 -1.87 15.33 -6.11
CA VAL A 135 -1.64 14.45 -7.27
C VAL A 135 -2.51 13.19 -7.18
N GLY A 136 -2.66 12.46 -8.29
CA GLY A 136 -3.53 11.28 -8.33
C GLY A 136 -3.02 10.08 -7.53
N SER A 137 -1.71 10.00 -7.28
CA SER A 137 -1.04 8.90 -6.56
C SER A 137 0.18 9.41 -5.80
N CYS A 138 0.43 8.92 -4.58
CA CYS A 138 1.68 9.17 -3.85
C CYS A 138 2.90 8.66 -4.63
N ALA A 139 2.76 7.57 -5.40
CA ALA A 139 3.80 7.06 -6.28
C ALA A 139 4.28 8.11 -7.31
N THR A 140 3.46 9.10 -7.67
CA THR A 140 3.87 10.26 -8.47
C THR A 140 4.93 11.09 -7.72
N LEU A 141 4.69 11.43 -6.45
CA LEU A 141 5.63 12.18 -5.63
C LEU A 141 6.92 11.40 -5.39
N VAL A 142 6.82 10.09 -5.16
CA VAL A 142 7.98 9.21 -5.03
C VAL A 142 8.78 9.16 -6.33
N THR A 143 8.12 9.08 -7.48
CA THR A 143 8.79 9.10 -8.79
C THR A 143 9.57 10.40 -9.00
N GLU A 144 8.97 11.54 -8.67
CA GLU A 144 9.66 12.85 -8.73
C GLU A 144 10.86 12.89 -7.78
N ARG A 145 10.69 12.41 -6.55
CA ARG A 145 11.74 12.36 -5.52
C ARG A 145 12.95 11.52 -5.94
N ILE A 146 12.70 10.42 -6.64
CA ILE A 146 13.73 9.55 -7.22
C ILE A 146 14.39 10.22 -8.43
N ALA A 147 13.59 10.85 -9.31
CA ALA A 147 14.07 11.51 -10.52
C ALA A 147 15.00 12.71 -10.24
N GLN A 148 14.84 13.36 -9.09
CA GLN A 148 15.72 14.42 -8.60
C GLN A 148 17.04 13.88 -7.98
N GLY A 149 17.13 12.57 -7.75
CA GLY A 149 18.32 11.91 -7.21
C GLY A 149 19.43 11.69 -8.24
N PRO A 150 20.53 11.03 -7.82
CA PRO A 150 21.60 10.65 -8.73
C PRO A 150 21.08 9.83 -9.93
N PRO A 151 21.58 10.09 -11.15
CA PRO A 151 21.18 9.34 -12.33
C PRO A 151 21.58 7.86 -12.20
N GLY A 152 20.75 6.96 -12.73
CA GLY A 152 21.00 5.52 -12.76
C GLY A 152 20.51 4.73 -11.54
N LEU A 153 19.91 5.38 -10.53
CA LEU A 153 19.35 4.70 -9.35
C LEU A 153 17.93 4.15 -9.55
N LEU A 154 17.17 4.75 -10.47
CA LEU A 154 15.89 4.20 -10.89
C LEU A 154 16.16 3.01 -11.82
N ASP A 155 15.80 1.81 -11.41
CA ASP A 155 15.89 0.60 -12.23
C ASP A 155 14.55 0.19 -12.84
N ARG A 156 14.58 -0.78 -13.75
CA ARG A 156 13.40 -1.24 -14.47
C ARG A 156 12.32 -1.82 -13.55
N THR A 157 12.72 -2.52 -12.49
CA THR A 157 11.77 -3.12 -11.53
C THR A 157 11.02 -2.01 -10.80
N THR A 158 11.74 -1.06 -10.22
CA THR A 158 11.18 0.09 -9.52
C THR A 158 10.31 0.93 -10.45
N ALA A 159 10.77 1.17 -11.69
CA ALA A 159 9.99 1.88 -12.70
C ALA A 159 8.67 1.17 -13.05
N THR A 160 8.70 -0.16 -13.15
CA THR A 160 7.47 -0.93 -13.42
C THR A 160 6.49 -0.86 -12.25
N LEU A 161 6.98 -0.93 -11.01
CA LEU A 161 6.13 -0.81 -9.83
C LEU A 161 5.47 0.57 -9.79
N LEU A 162 6.24 1.65 -9.93
CA LEU A 162 5.74 3.03 -9.94
C LEU A 162 4.77 3.27 -11.09
N HIS A 163 5.10 2.81 -12.30
CA HIS A 163 4.24 2.94 -13.49
C HIS A 163 2.88 2.27 -13.28
N GLY A 164 2.85 1.01 -12.86
CA GLY A 164 1.60 0.29 -12.62
C GLY A 164 0.75 0.92 -11.53
N THR A 165 1.39 1.42 -10.47
CA THR A 165 0.70 2.07 -9.34
C THR A 165 0.04 3.37 -9.76
N ILE A 166 0.78 4.28 -10.41
CA ILE A 166 0.23 5.55 -10.90
C ILE A 166 -0.91 5.28 -11.89
N LEU A 167 -0.77 4.29 -12.79
CA LEU A 167 -1.84 3.92 -13.71
C LEU A 167 -3.08 3.40 -13.00
N LEU A 168 -2.95 2.58 -11.95
CA LEU A 168 -4.10 2.07 -11.20
C LEU A 168 -4.85 3.20 -10.48
N ASP A 169 -4.15 4.05 -9.73
CA ASP A 169 -4.79 5.10 -8.93
C ASP A 169 -5.36 6.23 -9.79
N CYS A 170 -4.68 6.55 -10.89
CA CYS A 170 -5.10 7.56 -11.86
C CYS A 170 -6.08 7.02 -12.92
N ILE A 171 -6.60 5.80 -12.76
CA ILE A 171 -7.55 5.17 -13.70
C ILE A 171 -7.05 5.28 -15.15
N ASN A 172 -5.84 4.77 -15.37
CA ASN A 172 -5.12 4.79 -16.64
C ASN A 172 -4.93 6.21 -17.22
N LEU A 173 -4.72 7.19 -16.35
CA LEU A 173 -4.63 8.62 -16.70
C LEU A 173 -5.89 9.18 -17.39
N SER A 174 -7.05 8.57 -17.15
CA SER A 174 -8.32 9.01 -17.72
C SER A 174 -8.72 10.38 -17.16
N PRO A 175 -8.83 11.44 -17.99
CA PRO A 175 -9.28 12.74 -17.51
C PRO A 175 -10.72 12.70 -16.95
N ALA A 176 -11.55 11.77 -17.44
CA ALA A 176 -12.93 11.60 -17.00
C ALA A 176 -13.03 11.13 -15.53
N ALA A 177 -11.96 10.56 -14.96
CA ALA A 177 -11.91 10.14 -13.56
C ALA A 177 -11.81 11.31 -12.58
N GLY A 178 -11.42 12.51 -13.04
CA GLY A 178 -11.29 13.70 -12.19
C GLY A 178 -10.17 13.65 -11.14
N LYS A 179 -9.32 12.63 -11.15
CA LYS A 179 -8.22 12.41 -10.19
C LYS A 179 -6.83 12.70 -10.75
N VAL A 180 -6.70 12.86 -12.06
CA VAL A 180 -5.41 12.91 -12.77
C VAL A 180 -4.89 14.34 -12.82
N THR A 181 -3.61 14.52 -12.55
CA THR A 181 -2.91 15.80 -12.69
C THR A 181 -1.86 15.76 -13.79
N PRO A 182 -1.39 16.93 -14.28
CA PRO A 182 -0.27 16.98 -15.22
C PRO A 182 1.02 16.33 -14.68
N ARG A 183 1.20 16.27 -13.36
CA ARG A 183 2.36 15.63 -12.73
C ARG A 183 2.32 14.12 -12.84
N ASP A 184 1.14 13.52 -12.69
CA ASP A 184 0.94 12.08 -12.90
C ASP A 184 1.27 11.70 -14.35
N VAL A 185 0.77 12.49 -15.30
CA VAL A 185 1.05 12.30 -16.74
C VAL A 185 2.55 12.45 -17.03
N ALA A 186 3.21 13.46 -16.45
CA ALA A 186 4.63 13.69 -16.62
C ALA A 186 5.49 12.55 -16.05
N CYS A 187 5.11 12.02 -14.87
CA CYS A 187 5.83 10.89 -14.27
C CYS A 187 5.68 9.61 -15.09
N VAL A 188 4.47 9.30 -15.58
CA VAL A 188 4.28 8.14 -16.48
C VAL A 188 5.08 8.31 -17.76
N ALA A 189 5.06 9.49 -18.39
CA ALA A 189 5.86 9.76 -19.59
C ALA A 189 7.37 9.63 -19.32
N LEU A 190 7.86 10.12 -18.19
CA LEU A 190 9.26 9.99 -17.78
C LEU A 190 9.67 8.51 -17.63
N LEU A 191 8.81 7.70 -17.01
CA LEU A 191 9.06 6.26 -16.83
C LEU A 191 9.10 5.53 -18.17
N GLU A 192 8.17 5.82 -19.07
CA GLU A 192 8.10 5.21 -20.41
C GLU A 192 9.26 5.65 -21.31
N GLU A 193 9.70 6.91 -21.22
CA GLU A 193 10.86 7.41 -21.97
C GLU A 193 12.15 6.72 -21.52
N ARG A 194 12.34 6.56 -20.20
CA ARG A 194 13.53 5.92 -19.64
C ARG A 194 13.55 4.41 -19.77
N PHE A 195 12.37 3.79 -19.84
CA PHE A 195 12.19 2.34 -19.94
C PHE A 195 11.19 2.00 -21.06
N PRO A 196 11.62 2.07 -22.34
CA PRO A 196 10.73 1.80 -23.48
C PRO A 196 10.16 0.38 -23.52
N GLU A 197 10.74 -0.55 -22.75
CA GLU A 197 10.26 -1.93 -22.62
C GLU A 197 9.20 -2.10 -21.52
N LEU A 198 8.69 -1.01 -20.94
CA LEU A 198 7.53 -1.06 -20.07
C LEU A 198 6.30 -1.51 -20.87
N PRO A 199 5.45 -2.37 -20.27
CA PRO A 199 4.23 -2.82 -20.92
C PRO A 199 3.26 -1.67 -21.23
N PRO A 200 2.40 -1.80 -22.26
CA PRO A 200 1.41 -0.77 -22.62
C PRO A 200 0.46 -0.47 -21.45
N ARG A 201 0.12 0.82 -21.28
CA ARG A 201 -0.69 1.31 -20.15
C ARG A 201 -2.01 0.53 -19.95
N ASP A 202 -2.76 0.32 -21.02
CA ASP A 202 -4.04 -0.42 -20.98
C ASP A 202 -3.88 -1.86 -20.47
N SER A 203 -2.77 -2.52 -20.85
CA SER A 203 -2.46 -3.89 -20.42
C SER A 203 -2.14 -3.92 -18.94
N VAL A 204 -1.32 -2.97 -18.46
CA VAL A 204 -0.95 -2.84 -17.05
C VAL A 204 -2.17 -2.53 -16.19
N PHE A 205 -2.93 -1.51 -16.58
CA PHE A 205 -4.13 -1.09 -15.87
C PHE A 205 -5.16 -2.23 -15.82
N GLY A 206 -5.47 -2.86 -16.96
CA GLY A 206 -6.41 -3.97 -17.02
C GLY A 206 -6.00 -5.16 -16.15
N ALA A 207 -4.72 -5.52 -16.15
CA ALA A 207 -4.21 -6.61 -15.33
C ALA A 207 -4.30 -6.30 -13.82
N LEU A 208 -3.90 -5.09 -13.41
CA LEU A 208 -3.99 -4.66 -12.01
C LEU A 208 -5.44 -4.51 -11.55
N GLN A 209 -6.30 -3.98 -12.41
CA GLN A 209 -7.73 -3.82 -12.13
C GLN A 209 -8.41 -5.17 -11.94
N ALA A 210 -8.10 -6.15 -12.79
CA ALA A 210 -8.58 -7.52 -12.63
C ALA A 210 -8.03 -8.16 -11.35
N ALA A 211 -6.73 -8.03 -11.08
CA ALA A 211 -6.10 -8.57 -9.88
C ALA A 211 -6.67 -7.97 -8.58
N LYS A 212 -7.07 -6.68 -8.59
CA LYS A 212 -7.69 -6.01 -7.42
C LYS A 212 -8.96 -6.71 -6.95
N PHE A 213 -9.72 -7.28 -7.88
CA PHE A 213 -10.98 -7.97 -7.59
C PHE A 213 -10.86 -9.50 -7.65
N ASP A 214 -9.75 -10.05 -8.11
CA ASP A 214 -9.49 -11.49 -8.10
C ASP A 214 -9.30 -12.02 -6.68
N VAL A 215 -10.34 -12.64 -6.15
CA VAL A 215 -10.35 -13.29 -4.83
C VAL A 215 -10.26 -14.81 -4.92
N THR A 216 -9.99 -15.39 -6.10
CA THR A 216 -9.99 -16.86 -6.29
C THR A 216 -9.00 -17.58 -5.38
N GLY A 217 -7.88 -16.94 -5.05
CA GLY A 217 -6.86 -17.46 -4.13
C GLY A 217 -7.17 -17.29 -2.63
N LEU A 218 -8.29 -16.65 -2.27
CA LEU A 218 -8.62 -16.34 -0.87
C LEU A 218 -9.50 -17.41 -0.23
N THR A 219 -9.24 -17.65 1.06
CA THR A 219 -10.17 -18.36 1.94
C THR A 219 -11.45 -17.54 2.16
N THR A 220 -12.52 -18.17 2.64
CA THR A 220 -13.77 -17.46 2.94
C THR A 220 -13.53 -16.37 3.99
N GLU A 221 -12.76 -16.71 5.03
CA GLU A 221 -12.32 -15.77 6.08
C GLU A 221 -11.62 -14.53 5.50
N GLN A 222 -10.70 -14.74 4.55
CA GLN A 222 -9.96 -13.66 3.89
C GLN A 222 -10.87 -12.82 3.00
N MET A 223 -11.79 -13.45 2.24
CA MET A 223 -12.78 -12.71 1.44
C MET A 223 -13.61 -11.76 2.31
N LEU A 224 -14.07 -12.23 3.48
CA LEU A 224 -14.85 -11.42 4.42
C LEU A 224 -14.06 -10.22 4.96
N ARG A 225 -12.73 -10.31 5.02
CA ARG A 225 -11.86 -9.25 5.55
C ARG A 225 -11.40 -8.23 4.52
N LYS A 226 -11.37 -8.62 3.24
CA LYS A 226 -10.78 -7.79 2.18
C LYS A 226 -11.41 -6.40 2.11
N ASP A 227 -12.74 -6.32 2.20
CA ASP A 227 -13.51 -5.07 2.28
C ASP A 227 -14.50 -5.15 3.46
N LEU A 228 -13.94 -5.21 4.67
CA LEU A 228 -14.70 -5.28 5.92
C LEU A 228 -14.91 -3.89 6.50
N LYS A 229 -16.16 -3.56 6.83
CA LYS A 229 -16.54 -2.42 7.66
C LYS A 229 -17.24 -2.95 8.90
N VAL A 230 -16.93 -2.38 10.05
CA VAL A 230 -17.54 -2.76 11.32
C VAL A 230 -18.28 -1.57 11.90
N ILE A 231 -19.56 -1.75 12.18
CA ILE A 231 -20.36 -0.79 12.94
C ILE A 231 -20.41 -1.30 14.37
N SER A 232 -19.94 -0.50 15.32
CA SER A 232 -19.88 -0.89 16.73
C SER A 232 -20.57 0.13 17.64
N SER A 233 -21.15 -0.39 18.72
CA SER A 233 -21.56 0.32 19.93
C SER A 233 -20.89 -0.33 21.15
N ASP A 234 -21.11 0.21 22.34
CA ASP A 234 -20.51 -0.31 23.58
C ASP A 234 -20.83 -1.81 23.86
N GLU A 235 -21.91 -2.34 23.27
CA GLU A 235 -22.39 -3.72 23.52
C GLU A 235 -22.39 -4.63 22.28
N LEU A 236 -22.36 -4.06 21.06
CA LEU A 236 -22.62 -4.81 19.83
C LEU A 236 -21.64 -4.40 18.72
N ALA A 237 -21.18 -5.37 17.94
CA ALA A 237 -20.41 -5.15 16.72
C ALA A 237 -21.04 -5.91 15.54
N LEU A 238 -21.41 -5.19 14.48
CA LEU A 238 -21.95 -5.74 13.25
C LEU A 238 -20.91 -5.62 12.13
N ALA A 239 -20.59 -6.75 11.49
CA ALA A 239 -19.70 -6.79 10.33
C ALA A 239 -20.47 -6.61 9.01
N ILE A 240 -19.89 -5.84 8.10
CA ILE A 240 -20.38 -5.65 6.73
C ILE A 240 -19.20 -5.91 5.79
N SER A 241 -19.29 -6.96 4.98
CA SER A 241 -18.22 -7.41 4.09
C SER A 241 -18.63 -7.30 2.62
N GLY A 242 -17.82 -6.60 1.82
CA GLY A 242 -17.89 -6.64 0.36
C GLY A 242 -17.24 -7.93 -0.17
N ILE A 243 -17.97 -8.69 -0.98
CA ILE A 243 -17.55 -9.98 -1.53
C ILE A 243 -17.48 -9.87 -3.05
N TYR A 244 -16.27 -9.93 -3.58
CA TYR A 244 -15.99 -9.77 -5.01
C TYR A 244 -16.15 -11.07 -5.81
N VAL A 245 -17.23 -11.80 -5.55
CA VAL A 245 -17.71 -12.93 -6.37
C VAL A 245 -19.24 -12.91 -6.41
N ASP A 246 -19.80 -13.52 -7.46
CA ASP A 246 -21.24 -13.68 -7.57
C ASP A 246 -21.84 -14.45 -6.38
N LEU A 247 -23.08 -14.10 -6.02
CA LEU A 247 -23.79 -14.70 -4.90
C LEU A 247 -23.88 -16.22 -5.00
N GLU A 248 -24.18 -16.76 -6.18
CA GLU A 248 -24.24 -18.20 -6.39
C GLU A 248 -22.89 -18.87 -6.11
N MET A 249 -21.81 -18.30 -6.63
CA MET A 249 -20.44 -18.79 -6.41
C MET A 249 -20.04 -18.68 -4.94
N PHE A 250 -20.44 -17.61 -4.24
CA PHE A 250 -20.18 -17.45 -2.82
C PHE A 250 -20.92 -18.51 -1.98
N LEU A 251 -22.21 -18.74 -2.26
CA LEU A 251 -23.05 -19.73 -1.57
C LEU A 251 -22.58 -21.17 -1.77
N LEU A 252 -21.91 -21.45 -2.90
CA LEU A 252 -21.35 -22.78 -3.21
C LEU A 252 -19.99 -23.05 -2.58
N ARG A 253 -19.40 -22.11 -1.82
CA ARG A 253 -18.10 -22.33 -1.18
C ARG A 253 -18.17 -23.46 -0.14
N PRO A 254 -17.20 -24.39 -0.14
CA PRO A 254 -17.15 -25.46 0.86
C PRO A 254 -17.05 -24.89 2.28
N GLY A 255 -17.89 -25.41 3.19
CA GLY A 255 -17.83 -25.02 4.60
C GLY A 255 -18.32 -23.59 4.90
N LEU A 256 -19.01 -22.94 3.96
CA LEU A 256 -19.39 -21.52 4.09
C LEU A 256 -20.06 -21.19 5.43
N LEU A 257 -21.10 -21.92 5.84
CA LEU A 257 -21.82 -21.61 7.09
C LEU A 257 -20.91 -21.70 8.32
N GLN A 258 -20.01 -22.69 8.35
CA GLN A 258 -19.03 -22.84 9.42
C GLN A 258 -18.02 -21.70 9.42
N ASP A 259 -17.55 -21.29 8.24
CA ASP A 259 -16.62 -20.17 8.09
C ASP A 259 -17.26 -18.84 8.53
N LEU A 260 -18.53 -18.59 8.16
CA LEU A 260 -19.27 -17.39 8.57
C LEU A 260 -19.46 -17.35 10.10
N GLU A 261 -19.85 -18.47 10.70
CA GLU A 261 -20.03 -18.59 12.15
C GLU A 261 -18.69 -18.38 12.89
N ALA A 262 -17.64 -19.08 12.45
CA ALA A 262 -16.30 -18.96 13.03
C ALA A 262 -15.76 -17.53 12.90
N PHE A 263 -16.01 -16.87 11.76
CA PHE A 263 -15.60 -15.48 11.54
C PHE A 263 -16.26 -14.53 12.55
N CYS A 264 -17.57 -14.66 12.77
CA CYS A 264 -18.29 -13.86 13.76
C CYS A 264 -17.82 -14.15 15.19
N GLN A 265 -17.70 -15.43 15.56
CA GLN A 265 -17.27 -15.85 16.89
C GLN A 265 -15.85 -15.35 17.23
N ALA A 266 -14.90 -15.53 16.31
CA ALA A 266 -13.51 -15.13 16.52
C ALA A 266 -13.32 -13.63 16.74
N ARG A 267 -14.25 -12.80 16.25
CA ARG A 267 -14.18 -11.33 16.29
C ARG A 267 -15.25 -10.68 17.17
N GLY A 268 -16.07 -11.48 17.84
CA GLY A 268 -17.15 -10.98 18.69
C GLY A 268 -18.25 -10.24 17.92
N TYR A 269 -18.47 -10.56 16.65
CA TYR A 269 -19.54 -9.96 15.87
C TYR A 269 -20.88 -10.61 16.18
N VAL A 270 -21.90 -9.79 16.43
CA VAL A 270 -23.27 -10.28 16.69
C VAL A 270 -24.02 -10.62 15.41
N GLY A 271 -23.47 -10.21 14.26
CA GLY A 271 -24.00 -10.52 12.94
C GLY A 271 -23.03 -10.10 11.84
N LEU A 272 -23.30 -10.61 10.64
CA LEU A 272 -22.52 -10.35 9.44
C LEU A 272 -23.48 -10.10 8.26
N VAL A 273 -23.23 -9.02 7.53
CA VAL A 273 -23.85 -8.72 6.24
C VAL A 273 -22.81 -8.93 5.15
N ALA A 274 -22.95 -9.99 4.35
CA ALA A 274 -22.11 -10.22 3.18
C ALA A 274 -22.81 -9.65 1.93
N MET A 275 -22.18 -8.65 1.30
CA MET A 275 -22.69 -8.00 0.08
C MET A 275 -21.86 -8.43 -1.11
N THR A 276 -22.46 -9.17 -2.04
CA THR A 276 -21.76 -9.68 -3.22
C THR A 276 -21.78 -8.64 -4.34
N VAL A 277 -20.67 -8.50 -5.03
CA VAL A 277 -20.49 -7.57 -6.16
C VAL A 277 -20.48 -8.38 -7.45
N SER A 278 -21.36 -8.03 -8.39
CA SER A 278 -21.41 -8.60 -9.73
C SER A 278 -20.57 -7.76 -10.69
N PHE A 279 -19.80 -8.40 -11.57
CA PHE A 279 -18.94 -7.70 -12.51
C PHE A 279 -19.57 -7.65 -13.91
N ASN A 280 -19.33 -6.56 -14.64
CA ASN A 280 -19.66 -6.48 -16.06
C ASN A 280 -18.64 -7.25 -16.92
N GLU A 281 -18.87 -7.32 -18.24
CA GLU A 281 -17.96 -8.02 -19.19
C GLU A 281 -16.52 -7.47 -19.20
N ARG A 282 -16.29 -6.27 -18.64
CA ARG A 282 -14.98 -5.62 -18.51
C ARG A 282 -14.33 -5.84 -17.14
N HIS A 283 -14.90 -6.71 -16.30
CA HIS A 283 -14.46 -6.96 -14.94
C HIS A 283 -14.50 -5.70 -14.05
N GLU A 284 -15.43 -4.79 -14.34
CA GLU A 284 -15.73 -3.64 -13.50
C GLU A 284 -16.91 -3.99 -12.57
N PRO A 285 -16.83 -3.65 -11.27
CA PRO A 285 -17.88 -3.92 -10.26
C PRO A 285 -19.13 -3.05 -10.41
#